data_AF-A0A5P3MQP2-F1
#
_entry.id   AF-A0A5P3MQP2-F1
#
_cell.length_a   1.000
_cell.length_b   1.000
_cell.length_c   1.000
_cell.angle_alpha   90.00
_cell.angle_beta   90.00
_cell.angle_gamma   90.00
#
_symmetry.space_group_name_H-M   'P 1'
#
loop_
_entity.id
_entity.type
_entity.pdbx_description
1 polymer ?
#
loop_
_entity_poly.entity_id
_entity_poly.type
_entity_poly.pdbx_seq_one_letter_code
_entity_poly.pdbx_strand_id
1 'polypeptide(L)'
;MAFASLFTLLDDITTVLDDVALMTKMAAKKTAGVVGDDLALNANQVTGVSAERELPIIWAVAKGSFINKVILVPAALLLSVFLPAAITPLLMIGGAYLCFEGVEKLLHKLLHRRETTANGHATDEIVDEKAKITGAIRTDFILSAEIIIIALGVVGTSYGLLTQSLVLATIGIGMTVLVYGLVAVIVKLDDFGIYLINRGRGAVFGRGIIAFMPWFMRALSIIGTLAMFLVGGGLIAHNFAPLHHFLEAKQWLDGATGNLANLIVGIITGAAVCAVVLPLIKIFGKKH
;
A
#
# COMPACT_ATOMS: atom_id res chain seq x y z
N MET A 1 35.76 -20.86 -28.41
CA MET A 1 34.36 -20.56 -28.80
C MET A 1 33.36 -20.82 -27.66
N ALA A 2 33.39 -21.97 -26.98
CA ALA A 2 32.45 -22.27 -25.87
C ALA A 2 32.57 -21.35 -24.62
N PHE A 3 33.77 -20.89 -24.26
CA PHE A 3 33.94 -19.93 -23.17
C PHE A 3 33.38 -18.55 -23.52
N ALA A 4 33.55 -18.09 -24.77
CA ALA A 4 33.00 -16.82 -25.22
C ALA A 4 31.46 -16.85 -25.20
N SER A 5 30.81 -17.95 -25.61
CA SER A 5 29.36 -18.10 -25.53
C SER A 5 28.82 -18.18 -24.10
N LEU A 6 29.60 -18.72 -23.15
CA LEU A 6 29.25 -18.72 -21.73
C LEU A 6 29.33 -17.32 -21.14
N PHE A 7 30.39 -16.57 -21.48
CA PHE A 7 30.53 -15.18 -21.03
C PHE A 7 29.43 -14.28 -21.59
N THR A 8 29.02 -14.45 -22.86
CA THR A 8 27.89 -13.69 -23.41
C THR A 8 26.56 -14.05 -22.75
N LEU A 9 26.32 -15.33 -22.44
CA LEU A 9 25.11 -15.74 -21.70
C LEU A 9 25.09 -15.18 -20.29
N LEU A 10 26.25 -15.13 -19.63
CA LEU A 10 26.37 -14.54 -18.30
C LEU A 10 26.11 -13.02 -18.36
N ASP A 11 26.64 -12.34 -19.38
CA ASP A 11 26.45 -10.90 -19.62
C ASP A 11 24.98 -10.55 -19.89
N ASP A 12 24.29 -11.39 -20.67
CA ASP A 12 22.84 -11.26 -20.90
C ASP A 12 22.04 -11.44 -19.61
N ILE A 13 22.40 -12.43 -18.77
CA ILE A 13 21.76 -12.65 -17.46
C ILE A 13 22.00 -11.44 -16.56
N THR A 14 23.24 -10.92 -16.47
CA THR A 14 23.54 -9.76 -15.64
C THR A 14 22.79 -8.52 -16.09
N THR A 15 22.67 -8.31 -17.40
CA THR A 15 21.90 -7.19 -17.95
C THR A 15 20.41 -7.29 -17.58
N VAL A 16 19.80 -8.48 -17.72
CA VAL A 16 18.40 -8.69 -17.32
C VAL A 16 18.24 -8.49 -15.80
N LEU A 17 19.18 -8.96 -14.98
CA LEU A 17 19.13 -8.77 -13.53
C LEU A 17 19.27 -7.29 -13.13
N ASP A 18 20.11 -6.52 -13.81
CA ASP A 18 20.25 -5.08 -13.60
C ASP A 18 18.94 -4.35 -13.94
N ASP A 19 18.31 -4.68 -15.07
CA ASP A 19 17.00 -4.14 -15.44
C ASP A 19 15.93 -4.51 -14.39
N VAL A 20 15.89 -5.77 -13.94
CA VAL A 20 14.98 -6.20 -12.88
C VAL A 20 15.23 -5.41 -11.60
N ALA A 21 16.48 -5.19 -11.21
CA ALA A 21 16.81 -4.43 -10.00
C ALA A 21 16.38 -2.96 -10.11
N LEU A 22 16.67 -2.30 -11.24
CA LEU A 22 16.29 -0.91 -11.49
C LEU A 22 14.78 -0.74 -11.50
N MET A 23 14.06 -1.57 -12.24
CA MET A 23 12.62 -1.47 -12.38
C MET A 23 11.90 -1.88 -11.09
N THR A 24 12.40 -2.88 -10.36
CA THR A 24 11.90 -3.20 -9.02
C THR A 24 12.08 -2.03 -8.07
N LYS A 25 13.23 -1.34 -8.09
CA LYS A 25 13.46 -0.16 -7.24
C LYS A 25 12.51 0.98 -7.60
N MET A 26 12.28 1.23 -8.89
CA MET A 26 11.33 2.27 -9.33
C MET A 26 9.89 1.91 -8.97
N ALA A 27 9.49 0.66 -9.17
CA ALA A 27 8.17 0.15 -8.81
C ALA A 27 7.96 0.28 -7.31
N ALA A 28 8.91 -0.19 -6.49
CA ALA A 28 8.87 -0.08 -5.04
C ALA A 28 8.74 1.37 -4.57
N LYS A 29 9.45 2.31 -5.20
CA LYS A 29 9.33 3.75 -4.90
C LYS A 29 7.94 4.29 -5.21
N LYS A 30 7.34 3.91 -6.34
CA LYS A 30 5.97 4.34 -6.70
C LYS A 30 4.89 3.64 -5.88
N THR A 31 5.13 2.42 -5.41
CA THR A 31 4.18 1.69 -4.55
C THR A 31 4.36 2.00 -3.06
N ALA A 32 5.46 2.66 -2.66
CA ALA A 32 5.79 2.93 -1.26
C ALA A 32 4.66 3.62 -0.48
N GLY A 33 3.88 4.48 -1.15
CA GLY A 33 2.75 5.13 -0.49
C GLY A 33 1.54 4.25 -0.26
N VAL A 34 1.25 3.35 -1.20
CA VAL A 34 0.21 2.32 -1.04
C VAL A 34 0.63 1.30 0.03
N VAL A 35 1.92 0.98 0.10
CA VAL A 35 2.50 0.10 1.13
C VAL A 35 2.38 0.68 2.54
N GLY A 36 2.52 2.01 2.69
CA GLY A 36 2.31 2.69 3.96
C GLY A 36 0.87 2.55 4.46
N ASP A 37 -0.11 2.59 3.54
CA ASP A 37 -1.50 2.32 3.85
C ASP A 37 -1.74 0.84 4.17
N ASP A 38 -1.15 -0.09 3.40
CA ASP A 38 -1.19 -1.54 3.68
C ASP A 38 -0.75 -1.85 5.11
N LEU A 39 0.37 -1.25 5.51
CA LEU A 39 0.93 -1.42 6.83
C LEU A 39 0.01 -0.87 7.91
N ALA A 40 -0.57 0.32 7.68
CA ALA A 40 -1.49 0.94 8.62
C ALA A 40 -2.78 0.11 8.77
N LEU A 41 -3.36 -0.36 7.66
CA LEU A 41 -4.60 -1.14 7.66
C LEU A 41 -4.38 -2.50 8.32
N ASN A 42 -3.33 -3.23 7.94
CA ASN A 42 -3.03 -4.53 8.54
C ASN A 42 -2.65 -4.40 10.02
N ALA A 43 -1.86 -3.40 10.42
CA ALA A 43 -1.55 -3.17 11.82
C ALA A 43 -2.81 -2.87 12.66
N ASN A 44 -3.77 -2.11 12.11
CA ASN A 44 -5.01 -1.80 12.83
C ASN A 44 -6.01 -2.97 12.88
N GLN A 45 -6.04 -3.84 11.87
CA GLN A 45 -6.97 -4.98 11.86
C GLN A 45 -6.62 -6.06 12.88
N VAL A 46 -5.33 -6.17 13.20
CA VAL A 46 -4.80 -7.19 14.12
C VAL A 46 -4.76 -6.69 15.56
N THR A 47 -4.68 -5.38 15.79
CA THR A 47 -4.67 -4.81 17.14
C THR A 47 -6.02 -4.96 17.86
N GLY A 48 -5.96 -5.17 19.18
CA GLY A 48 -7.14 -5.30 20.03
C GLY A 48 -7.69 -6.72 20.13
N VAL A 49 -6.99 -7.71 19.59
CA VAL A 49 -7.17 -9.13 19.94
C VAL A 49 -6.21 -9.45 21.09
N SER A 50 -6.49 -10.45 21.91
CA SER A 50 -5.52 -10.91 22.92
C SER A 50 -4.15 -11.14 22.28
N ALA A 51 -3.09 -10.53 22.85
CA ALA A 51 -1.71 -10.53 22.37
C ALA A 51 -1.20 -11.87 21.81
N GLU A 52 -1.55 -12.98 22.47
CA GLU A 52 -1.18 -14.35 22.08
C GLU A 52 -1.68 -14.77 20.67
N ARG A 53 -2.69 -14.08 20.13
CA ARG A 53 -3.37 -14.42 18.88
C ARG A 53 -3.04 -13.48 17.71
N GLU A 54 -2.34 -12.37 17.96
CA GLU A 54 -2.02 -11.39 16.92
C GLU A 54 -1.04 -11.95 15.86
N LEU A 55 0.03 -12.62 16.28
CA LEU A 55 1.02 -13.21 15.37
C LEU A 55 0.46 -14.36 14.50
N PRO A 56 -0.34 -15.31 15.03
CA PRO A 56 -1.02 -16.31 14.20
C PRO A 56 -1.95 -15.72 13.14
N ILE A 57 -2.67 -14.64 13.46
CA ILE A 57 -3.54 -13.94 12.51
C ILE A 57 -2.71 -13.34 11.39
N ILE A 58 -1.63 -12.60 11.71
CA ILE A 58 -0.73 -12.01 10.70
C ILE A 58 -0.19 -13.08 9.76
N TRP A 59 0.22 -14.24 10.31
CA TRP A 59 0.72 -15.35 9.50
C TRP A 59 -0.35 -15.96 8.57
N ALA A 60 -1.59 -16.09 9.05
CA ALA A 60 -2.70 -16.56 8.23
C ALA A 60 -3.02 -15.58 7.09
N VAL A 61 -3.03 -14.28 7.38
CA VAL A 61 -3.25 -13.23 6.38
C VAL A 61 -2.09 -13.19 5.37
N ALA A 62 -0.83 -13.26 5.83
CA ALA A 62 0.35 -13.30 4.96
C ALA A 62 0.32 -14.49 3.98
N LYS A 63 -0.11 -15.67 4.44
CA LYS A 63 -0.32 -16.84 3.58
C LYS A 63 -1.42 -16.61 2.54
N GLY A 64 -2.54 -16.03 2.94
CA GLY A 64 -3.63 -15.68 2.02
C GLY A 64 -3.19 -14.66 0.98
N SER A 65 -2.49 -13.61 1.42
CA SER A 65 -1.90 -12.57 0.57
C SER A 65 -0.92 -13.13 -0.46
N PHE A 66 -0.10 -14.10 -0.07
CA PHE A 66 0.81 -14.77 -0.99
C PHE A 66 0.04 -15.48 -2.12
N ILE A 67 -1.03 -16.21 -1.79
CA ILE A 67 -1.89 -16.88 -2.78
C ILE A 67 -2.55 -15.85 -3.70
N ASN A 68 -3.05 -14.74 -3.14
CA ASN A 68 -3.61 -13.64 -3.92
C ASN A 68 -2.62 -13.14 -4.98
N LYS A 69 -1.36 -12.90 -4.59
CA LYS A 69 -0.31 -12.39 -5.49
C LYS A 69 0.12 -13.42 -6.54
N VAL A 70 0.13 -14.71 -6.20
CA VAL A 70 0.36 -15.79 -7.18
C VAL A 70 -0.70 -15.81 -8.28
N ILE A 71 -1.92 -15.36 -7.99
CA ILE A 71 -3.01 -15.23 -8.99
C ILE A 71 -2.93 -13.88 -9.73
N LEU A 72 -2.72 -12.79 -8.99
CA LEU A 72 -2.69 -11.43 -9.54
C LEU A 72 -1.53 -11.18 -10.51
N VAL A 73 -0.34 -11.73 -10.23
CA VAL A 73 0.85 -11.51 -11.08
C VAL A 73 0.66 -12.08 -12.49
N PRO A 74 0.26 -13.36 -12.68
CA PRO A 74 -0.07 -13.88 -14.01
C PRO A 74 -1.23 -13.11 -14.66
N ALA A 75 -2.27 -12.73 -13.91
CA ALA A 75 -3.38 -11.96 -14.46
C ALA A 75 -2.92 -10.59 -15.01
N ALA A 76 -2.02 -9.92 -14.30
CA ALA A 76 -1.41 -8.66 -14.73
C ALA A 76 -0.52 -8.82 -15.97
N LEU A 77 0.26 -9.91 -16.04
CA LEU A 77 1.06 -10.24 -17.23
C LEU A 77 0.17 -10.58 -18.44
N LEU A 78 -0.95 -11.28 -18.24
CA LEU A 78 -1.92 -11.50 -19.32
C LEU A 78 -2.52 -10.17 -19.79
N LEU A 79 -2.86 -9.28 -18.86
CA LEU A 79 -3.33 -7.94 -19.20
C LEU A 79 -2.29 -7.15 -20.01
N SER A 80 -1.00 -7.27 -19.69
CA SER A 80 0.06 -6.59 -20.43
C SER A 80 0.22 -7.08 -21.87
N VAL A 81 -0.05 -8.35 -22.13
CA VAL A 81 0.01 -8.95 -23.47
C VAL A 81 -1.26 -8.65 -24.29
N PHE A 82 -2.43 -8.89 -23.71
CA PHE A 82 -3.70 -8.86 -24.46
C PHE A 82 -4.32 -7.47 -24.53
N LEU A 83 -4.10 -6.61 -23.53
CA LEU A 83 -4.71 -5.29 -23.48
C LEU A 83 -3.78 -4.24 -22.83
N PRO A 84 -2.59 -4.00 -23.40
CA PRO A 84 -1.61 -3.04 -22.85
C PRO A 84 -2.16 -1.61 -22.73
N ALA A 85 -3.03 -1.20 -23.66
CA ALA A 85 -3.67 0.10 -23.64
C ALA A 85 -4.57 0.32 -22.41
N ALA A 86 -4.99 -0.75 -21.71
CA ALA A 86 -5.76 -0.64 -20.47
C ALA A 86 -4.89 -0.32 -19.24
N ILE A 87 -3.56 -0.48 -19.30
CA ILE A 87 -2.68 -0.25 -18.15
C ILE A 87 -2.75 1.21 -17.70
N THR A 88 -2.55 2.17 -18.61
CA THR A 88 -2.60 3.60 -18.29
C THR A 88 -3.95 4.06 -17.70
N PRO A 89 -5.12 3.73 -18.27
CA PRO A 89 -6.40 4.09 -17.65
C PRO A 89 -6.61 3.36 -16.32
N LEU A 90 -6.21 2.10 -16.17
CA LEU A 90 -6.28 1.41 -14.88
C LEU A 90 -5.41 2.08 -13.81
N LEU A 91 -4.21 2.53 -14.15
CA LEU A 91 -3.34 3.29 -13.26
C LEU A 91 -3.95 4.63 -12.85
N MET A 92 -4.55 5.36 -13.80
CA MET A 92 -5.22 6.62 -13.50
C MET A 92 -6.45 6.40 -12.61
N ILE A 93 -7.22 5.34 -12.84
CA ILE A 93 -8.36 4.98 -11.99
C ILE A 93 -7.89 4.59 -10.59
N GLY A 94 -6.87 3.73 -10.47
CA GLY A 94 -6.27 3.38 -9.17
C GLY A 94 -5.73 4.61 -8.43
N GLY A 95 -4.98 5.47 -9.13
CA GLY A 95 -4.49 6.73 -8.57
C GLY A 95 -5.61 7.67 -8.12
N ALA A 96 -6.72 7.76 -8.86
CA ALA A 96 -7.89 8.53 -8.47
C ALA A 96 -8.61 7.91 -7.26
N TYR A 97 -8.72 6.58 -7.20
CA TYR A 97 -9.28 5.84 -6.07
C TYR A 97 -8.46 6.04 -4.78
N LEU A 98 -7.13 5.96 -4.84
CA LEU A 98 -6.25 6.29 -3.70
C LEU A 98 -6.46 7.71 -3.20
N CYS A 99 -6.56 8.67 -4.12
CA CYS A 99 -6.80 10.06 -3.77
C CYS A 99 -8.18 10.23 -3.10
N PHE A 100 -9.21 9.56 -3.63
CA PHE A 100 -10.54 9.52 -3.05
C PHE A 100 -10.51 8.95 -1.62
N GLU A 101 -9.95 7.76 -1.44
CA GLU A 101 -9.88 7.08 -0.13
C GLU A 101 -9.05 7.91 0.88
N GLY A 102 -7.97 8.54 0.43
CA GLY A 102 -7.19 9.46 1.25
C GLY A 102 -8.02 10.65 1.76
N VAL A 103 -8.83 11.29 0.90
CA VAL A 103 -9.73 12.38 1.31
C VAL A 103 -10.85 11.86 2.21
N GLU A 104 -11.42 10.70 1.92
CA GLU A 104 -12.46 10.07 2.73
C GLU A 104 -11.96 9.80 4.15
N LYS A 105 -10.74 9.24 4.31
CA LYS A 105 -10.09 9.03 5.62
C LYS A 105 -9.90 10.36 6.38
N LEU A 106 -9.48 11.42 5.70
CA LEU A 106 -9.37 12.75 6.31
C LEU A 106 -10.74 13.30 6.74
N LEU A 107 -11.75 13.17 5.89
CA LEU A 107 -13.09 13.68 6.15
C LEU A 107 -13.76 12.92 7.30
N HIS A 108 -13.65 11.59 7.33
CA HIS A 108 -14.16 10.77 8.43
C HIS A 108 -13.54 11.18 9.76
N LYS A 109 -12.22 11.42 9.80
CA LYS A 109 -11.52 11.85 11.00
C LYS A 109 -11.95 13.24 11.46
N LEU A 110 -12.20 14.17 10.53
CA LEU A 110 -12.69 15.51 10.84
C LEU A 110 -14.15 15.52 11.31
N LEU A 111 -15.01 14.69 10.70
CA LEU A 111 -16.42 14.54 11.07
C LEU A 111 -16.58 13.81 12.40
N HIS A 112 -15.86 12.70 12.63
CA HIS A 112 -15.91 11.97 13.91
C HIS A 112 -15.27 12.74 15.06
N ARG A 113 -14.27 13.60 14.80
CA ARG A 113 -13.75 14.52 15.83
C ARG A 113 -14.81 15.51 16.33
N ARG A 114 -15.90 15.71 15.58
CA ARG A 114 -17.05 16.54 15.96
C ARG A 114 -18.11 15.76 16.76
N GLU A 115 -18.10 14.42 16.71
CA GLU A 115 -19.04 13.54 17.44
C GLU A 115 -18.43 12.90 18.72
N THR A 116 -17.12 13.01 18.95
CA THR A 116 -16.45 12.52 20.17
C THR A 116 -16.72 13.40 21.41
N THR A 117 -17.98 13.74 21.67
CA THR A 117 -18.50 14.09 23.02
C THR A 117 -19.61 13.14 23.48
N ALA A 118 -19.84 12.01 22.79
CA ALA A 118 -20.75 10.98 23.28
C ALA A 118 -20.28 9.57 22.93
N ASN A 119 -20.23 8.72 23.96
CA ASN A 119 -20.19 7.26 23.92
C ASN A 119 -18.82 6.60 23.69
N GLY A 120 -18.11 6.43 24.81
CA GLY A 120 -17.28 5.25 24.99
C GLY A 120 -18.16 4.05 25.34
N HIS A 121 -17.99 2.95 24.61
CA HIS A 121 -18.20 1.59 25.11
C HIS A 121 -17.41 0.64 24.19
N ALA A 122 -16.25 0.19 24.67
CA ALA A 122 -15.61 -1.01 24.18
C ALA A 122 -16.52 -2.18 24.60
N THR A 123 -17.33 -2.67 23.66
CA THR A 123 -18.02 -3.94 23.82
C THR A 123 -17.02 -5.03 23.46
N ASP A 124 -16.85 -5.96 24.39
CA ASP A 124 -16.11 -7.20 24.26
C ASP A 124 -16.89 -8.10 23.28
N GLU A 125 -16.84 -7.76 21.99
CA GLU A 125 -17.39 -8.58 20.93
C GLU A 125 -16.52 -9.83 20.84
N ILE A 126 -17.15 -11.01 20.88
CA ILE A 126 -16.49 -12.27 20.54
C ILE A 126 -16.09 -12.14 19.06
N VAL A 127 -14.90 -11.62 18.83
CA VAL A 127 -14.36 -11.39 17.49
C VAL A 127 -14.14 -12.75 16.84
N ASP A 128 -14.90 -13.04 15.79
CA ASP A 128 -14.64 -14.20 14.94
C ASP A 128 -13.30 -14.00 14.20
N GLU A 129 -12.26 -14.67 14.68
CA GLU A 129 -10.92 -14.65 14.10
C GLU A 129 -10.93 -15.02 12.62
N LYS A 130 -11.79 -15.96 12.21
CA LYS A 130 -11.89 -16.36 10.80
C LYS A 130 -12.49 -15.24 9.96
N ALA A 131 -13.47 -14.52 10.49
CA ALA A 131 -14.04 -13.35 9.83
C ALA A 131 -12.99 -12.24 9.68
N LYS A 132 -12.18 -11.98 10.73
CA LYS A 132 -11.05 -11.04 10.65
C LYS A 132 -10.02 -11.44 9.61
N ILE A 133 -9.55 -12.69 9.62
CA ILE A 133 -8.57 -13.20 8.64
C ILE A 133 -9.13 -13.08 7.22
N THR A 134 -10.38 -13.51 7.00
CA THR A 134 -11.01 -13.47 5.67
C THR A 134 -11.23 -12.04 5.20
N GLY A 135 -11.63 -11.14 6.10
CA GLY A 135 -11.75 -9.71 5.80
C GLY A 135 -10.41 -9.08 5.41
N ALA A 136 -9.37 -9.33 6.19
CA ALA A 136 -8.02 -8.86 5.93
C ALA A 136 -7.48 -9.36 4.59
N ILE A 137 -7.67 -10.65 4.26
CA ILE A 137 -7.24 -11.22 2.97
C ILE A 137 -7.96 -10.56 1.78
N ARG A 138 -9.24 -10.18 1.93
CA ARG A 138 -9.99 -9.48 0.88
C ARG A 138 -9.49 -8.05 0.68
N THR A 139 -9.24 -7.32 1.78
CA THR A 139 -8.66 -5.98 1.72
C THR A 139 -7.26 -6.02 1.08
N ASP A 140 -6.42 -6.97 1.50
CA ASP A 140 -5.09 -7.18 0.91
C ASP A 140 -5.16 -7.55 -0.57
N PHE A 141 -6.15 -8.33 -1.02
CA PHE A 141 -6.31 -8.63 -2.44
C PHE A 141 -6.49 -7.36 -3.28
N ILE A 142 -7.37 -6.46 -2.83
CA ILE A 142 -7.65 -5.19 -3.52
C ILE A 142 -6.39 -4.32 -3.54
N LEU A 143 -5.74 -4.17 -2.40
CA LEU A 143 -4.55 -3.33 -2.27
C LEU A 143 -3.34 -3.92 -3.00
N SER A 144 -3.21 -5.25 -3.02
CA SER A 144 -2.21 -5.96 -3.80
C SER A 144 -2.44 -5.80 -5.31
N ALA A 145 -3.69 -5.84 -5.77
CA ALA A 145 -4.01 -5.64 -7.18
C ALA A 145 -3.53 -4.25 -7.64
N GLU A 146 -3.74 -3.23 -6.81
CA GLU A 146 -3.22 -1.89 -7.07
C GLU A 146 -1.69 -1.86 -7.15
N ILE A 147 -0.98 -2.40 -6.14
CA ILE A 147 0.49 -2.44 -6.13
C ILE A 147 1.02 -3.13 -7.39
N ILE A 148 0.42 -4.25 -7.79
CA ILE A 148 0.82 -5.01 -8.98
C ILE A 148 0.53 -4.23 -10.27
N ILE A 149 -0.61 -3.56 -10.38
CA ILE A 149 -0.93 -2.72 -11.55
C ILE A 149 0.05 -1.53 -11.63
N ILE A 150 0.36 -0.87 -10.51
CA ILE A 150 1.38 0.20 -10.45
C ILE A 150 2.74 -0.31 -10.88
N ALA A 151 3.17 -1.47 -10.36
CA ALA A 151 4.44 -2.08 -10.73
C ALA A 151 4.48 -2.43 -12.23
N LEU A 152 3.40 -3.01 -12.76
CA LEU A 152 3.28 -3.30 -14.19
C LEU A 152 3.35 -2.03 -15.04
N GLY A 153 2.71 -0.96 -14.59
CA GLY A 153 2.77 0.37 -15.19
C GLY A 153 4.17 0.98 -15.22
N VAL A 154 4.96 0.76 -14.16
CA VAL A 154 6.34 1.25 -14.08
C VAL A 154 7.25 0.47 -15.02
N VAL A 155 7.14 -0.86 -15.04
CA VAL A 155 7.92 -1.68 -15.97
C VAL A 155 7.56 -1.31 -17.41
N GLY A 156 6.26 -1.12 -17.68
CA GLY A 156 5.77 -0.81 -19.01
C GLY A 156 5.91 -1.99 -19.98
N THR A 157 5.37 -1.81 -21.17
CA THR A 157 5.30 -2.87 -22.20
C THR A 157 6.57 -3.03 -23.01
N SER A 158 7.57 -2.17 -22.80
CA SER A 158 8.82 -2.15 -23.56
C SER A 158 9.80 -3.26 -23.16
N TYR A 159 9.66 -3.82 -21.96
CA TYR A 159 10.48 -4.94 -21.49
C TYR A 159 9.86 -6.28 -21.85
N GLY A 160 10.71 -7.29 -22.06
CA GLY A 160 10.27 -8.66 -22.31
C GLY A 160 9.48 -9.26 -21.12
N LEU A 161 8.68 -10.28 -21.42
CA LEU A 161 7.85 -10.98 -20.42
C LEU A 161 8.66 -11.54 -19.26
N LEU A 162 9.91 -11.96 -19.51
CA LEU A 162 10.80 -12.46 -18.47
C LEU A 162 11.09 -11.36 -17.43
N THR A 163 11.58 -10.20 -17.86
CA THR A 163 11.86 -9.06 -16.98
C THR A 163 10.62 -8.60 -16.23
N GLN A 164 9.48 -8.46 -16.93
CA GLN A 164 8.20 -8.11 -16.28
C GLN A 164 7.81 -9.13 -15.20
N SER A 165 7.89 -10.42 -15.50
CA SER A 165 7.53 -11.48 -14.55
C SER A 165 8.44 -11.48 -13.32
N LEU A 166 9.74 -11.28 -13.50
CA LEU A 166 10.71 -11.23 -12.41
C LEU A 166 10.48 -10.00 -11.51
N VAL A 167 10.24 -8.82 -12.10
CA VAL A 167 9.94 -7.61 -11.33
C VAL A 167 8.64 -7.76 -10.53
N LEU A 168 7.55 -8.22 -11.17
CA LEU A 168 6.27 -8.40 -10.49
C LEU A 168 6.32 -9.47 -9.40
N ALA A 169 7.02 -10.59 -9.64
CA ALA A 169 7.24 -11.61 -8.63
C ALA A 169 8.07 -11.06 -7.45
N THR A 170 9.13 -10.28 -7.74
CA THR A 170 9.99 -9.69 -6.71
C THR A 170 9.22 -8.68 -5.86
N ILE A 171 8.42 -7.81 -6.48
CA ILE A 171 7.54 -6.87 -5.78
C ILE A 171 6.49 -7.63 -4.96
N GLY A 172 5.81 -8.62 -5.53
CA GLY A 172 4.78 -9.37 -4.83
C GLY A 172 5.31 -10.08 -3.58
N ILE A 173 6.41 -10.84 -3.74
CA ILE A 173 7.03 -11.56 -2.62
C ILE A 173 7.64 -10.58 -1.63
N GLY A 174 8.42 -9.61 -2.12
CA GLY A 174 9.11 -8.62 -1.31
C GLY A 174 8.16 -7.79 -0.47
N MET A 175 7.04 -7.32 -1.04
CA MET A 175 6.04 -6.56 -0.29
C MET A 175 5.30 -7.42 0.74
N THR A 176 5.01 -8.68 0.42
CA THR A 176 4.39 -9.59 1.41
C THR A 176 5.32 -9.76 2.61
N VAL A 177 6.60 -10.04 2.38
CA VAL A 177 7.56 -10.19 3.48
C VAL A 177 7.76 -8.87 4.23
N LEU A 178 7.87 -7.75 3.51
CA LEU A 178 8.11 -6.43 4.09
C LEU A 178 6.93 -5.99 4.97
N VAL A 179 5.71 -5.95 4.42
CA VAL A 179 4.53 -5.44 5.13
C VAL A 179 4.22 -6.31 6.33
N TYR A 180 4.00 -7.61 6.13
CA TYR A 180 3.62 -8.50 7.23
C TYR A 180 4.76 -8.71 8.23
N GLY A 181 6.02 -8.66 7.78
CA GLY A 181 7.18 -8.66 8.66
C GLY A 181 7.24 -7.41 9.55
N LEU A 182 7.01 -6.22 8.98
CA LEU A 182 6.93 -4.98 9.74
C LEU A 182 5.74 -4.98 10.72
N VAL A 183 4.55 -5.43 10.30
CA VAL A 183 3.39 -5.54 11.21
C VAL A 183 3.70 -6.49 12.37
N ALA A 184 4.31 -7.65 12.09
CA ALA A 184 4.69 -8.60 13.14
C ALA A 184 5.69 -8.01 14.13
N VAL A 185 6.65 -7.21 13.66
CA VAL A 185 7.59 -6.49 14.53
C VAL A 185 6.84 -5.47 15.39
N ILE A 186 5.95 -4.67 14.80
CA ILE A 186 5.17 -3.65 15.51
C ILE A 186 4.37 -4.28 16.65
N VAL A 187 3.64 -5.35 16.36
CA VAL A 187 2.88 -6.12 17.37
C VAL A 187 3.78 -6.65 18.47
N LYS A 188 4.91 -7.27 18.09
CA LYS A 188 5.83 -7.90 19.04
C LYS A 188 6.54 -6.89 19.96
N LEU A 189 6.61 -5.62 19.57
CA LEU A 189 7.12 -4.56 20.44
C LEU A 189 6.19 -4.34 21.65
N ASP A 190 4.88 -4.53 21.51
CA ASP A 190 3.92 -4.39 22.63
C ASP A 190 4.10 -5.51 23.65
N ASP A 191 4.17 -6.76 23.17
CA ASP A 191 4.48 -7.95 23.99
C ASP A 191 5.80 -7.80 24.74
N PHE A 192 6.81 -7.26 24.06
CA PHE A 192 8.11 -6.99 24.67
C PHE A 192 8.01 -5.95 25.78
N GLY A 193 7.14 -4.95 25.63
CA GLY A 193 6.83 -3.98 26.68
C GLY A 193 6.26 -4.64 27.94
N ILE A 194 5.25 -5.50 27.78
CA ILE A 194 4.64 -6.26 28.89
C ILE A 194 5.66 -7.19 29.55
N TYR A 195 6.47 -7.88 28.74
CA TYR A 195 7.53 -8.76 29.23
C TYR A 195 8.54 -8.02 30.12
N LEU A 196 8.97 -6.81 29.74
CA LEU A 196 9.88 -5.99 30.54
C LEU A 196 9.24 -5.52 31.85
N ILE A 197 7.93 -5.24 31.85
CA ILE A 197 7.19 -4.87 33.06
C ILE A 197 7.17 -6.05 34.04
N ASN A 198 6.83 -7.25 33.56
CA ASN A 198 6.72 -8.46 34.38
C ASN A 198 8.06 -8.89 34.98
N ARG A 199 9.18 -8.62 34.30
CA ARG A 199 10.54 -8.93 34.80
C ARG A 199 11.07 -7.97 35.84
N GLY A 200 10.40 -6.84 36.10
CA GLY A 200 10.81 -5.78 37.04
C GLY A 200 12.02 -4.94 36.59
N ARG A 201 13.02 -5.56 35.94
CA ARG A 201 14.18 -4.88 35.34
C ARG A 201 13.78 -4.31 33.97
N GLY A 202 13.55 -3.00 33.91
CA GLY A 202 13.13 -2.31 32.68
C GLY A 202 11.64 -1.96 32.62
N ALA A 203 10.90 -2.06 33.72
CA ALA A 203 9.48 -1.74 33.76
C ALA A 203 9.14 -0.31 33.32
N VAL A 204 10.03 0.67 33.59
CA VAL A 204 9.88 2.05 33.09
C VAL A 204 9.95 2.09 31.55
N PHE A 205 10.89 1.35 30.96
CA PHE A 205 11.02 1.25 29.51
C PHE A 205 9.85 0.50 28.88
N GLY A 206 9.41 -0.60 29.49
CA GLY A 206 8.23 -1.36 29.05
C GLY A 206 6.95 -0.51 29.05
N ARG A 207 6.70 0.27 30.10
CA ARG A 207 5.59 1.23 30.13
C ARG A 207 5.73 2.32 29.07
N GLY A 208 6.97 2.76 28.81
CA GLY A 208 7.27 3.71 27.73
C GLY A 208 6.88 3.19 26.35
N ILE A 209 7.20 1.93 26.05
CA ILE A 209 6.85 1.29 24.76
C ILE A 209 5.32 1.21 24.60
N ILE A 210 4.62 0.69 25.61
CA ILE A 210 3.15 0.53 25.56
C ILE A 210 2.47 1.90 25.43
N ALA A 211 2.95 2.92 26.14
CA ALA A 211 2.42 4.28 26.04
C ALA A 211 2.69 4.94 24.67
N PHE A 212 3.78 4.54 24.00
CA PHE A 212 4.15 5.04 22.68
C PHE A 212 3.36 4.38 21.54
N MET A 213 2.98 3.11 21.68
CA MET A 213 2.32 2.33 20.63
C MET A 213 1.09 3.02 20.01
N PRO A 214 0.15 3.61 20.78
CA PRO A 214 -1.01 4.30 20.22
C PRO A 214 -0.63 5.54 19.38
N TRP A 215 0.42 6.25 19.79
CA TRP A 215 0.91 7.40 19.03
C TRP A 215 1.58 6.95 17.73
N PHE A 216 2.38 5.89 17.79
CA PHE A 216 3.01 5.28 16.62
C PHE A 216 1.97 4.85 15.57
N MET A 217 0.92 4.14 15.99
CA MET A 217 -0.17 3.73 15.09
C MET A 217 -0.88 4.91 14.43
N ARG A 218 -1.13 5.99 15.19
CA ARG A 218 -1.72 7.23 14.64
C ARG A 218 -0.79 7.91 13.65
N ALA A 219 0.51 7.95 13.92
CA ALA A 219 1.50 8.52 13.02
C ALA A 219 1.57 7.72 11.72
N LEU A 220 1.56 6.38 11.81
CA LEU A 220 1.55 5.50 10.65
C LEU A 220 0.33 5.72 9.76
N SER A 221 -0.86 5.89 10.35
CA SER A 221 -2.08 6.23 9.60
C SER A 221 -1.97 7.58 8.86
N ILE A 222 -1.36 8.60 9.47
CA ILE A 222 -1.16 9.91 8.83
C ILE A 222 -0.16 9.77 7.67
N ILE A 223 0.95 9.07 7.90
CA ILE A 223 1.98 8.83 6.87
C ILE A 223 1.37 8.05 5.70
N GLY A 224 0.59 6.99 5.97
CA GLY A 224 -0.14 6.24 4.95
C GLY A 224 -1.04 7.15 4.12
N THR A 225 -1.86 7.98 4.76
CA THR A 225 -2.76 8.92 4.07
C THR A 225 -2.00 9.92 3.19
N LEU A 226 -0.90 10.51 3.68
CA LEU A 226 -0.06 11.40 2.88
C LEU A 226 0.54 10.68 1.68
N ALA A 227 0.90 9.42 1.86
CA ALA A 227 1.54 8.64 0.83
C ALA A 227 0.54 8.17 -0.25
N MET A 228 -0.72 7.93 0.10
CA MET A 228 -1.81 7.72 -0.87
C MET A 228 -1.95 8.92 -1.82
N PHE A 229 -1.91 10.16 -1.30
CA PHE A 229 -1.96 11.36 -2.14
C PHE A 229 -0.71 11.55 -3.00
N LEU A 230 0.47 11.31 -2.45
CA LEU A 230 1.73 11.42 -3.19
C LEU A 230 1.77 10.44 -4.37
N VAL A 231 1.36 9.20 -4.14
CA VAL A 231 1.35 8.16 -5.18
C VAL A 231 0.24 8.39 -6.19
N GLY A 232 -1.01 8.56 -5.73
CA GLY A 232 -2.16 8.76 -6.61
C GLY A 232 -2.02 10.05 -7.42
N GLY A 233 -1.64 11.16 -6.78
CA GLY A 233 -1.40 12.43 -7.45
C GLY A 233 -0.25 12.37 -8.45
N GLY A 234 0.83 11.63 -8.15
CA GLY A 234 1.91 11.37 -9.10
C GLY A 234 1.45 10.56 -10.32
N LEU A 235 0.63 9.51 -10.12
CA LEU A 235 0.06 8.74 -11.22
C LEU A 235 -0.79 9.62 -12.14
N ILE A 236 -1.60 10.51 -11.59
CA ILE A 236 -2.39 11.46 -12.39
C ILE A 236 -1.50 12.50 -13.07
N ALA A 237 -0.56 13.10 -12.34
CA ALA A 237 0.34 14.15 -12.83
C ALA A 237 1.21 13.70 -14.00
N HIS A 238 1.67 12.45 -14.00
CA HIS A 238 2.49 11.91 -15.07
C HIS A 238 1.69 11.40 -16.27
N ASN A 239 0.46 10.91 -16.08
CA ASN A 239 -0.33 10.31 -17.16
C ASN A 239 -1.33 11.28 -17.79
N PHE A 240 -1.64 12.41 -17.15
CA PHE A 240 -2.53 13.43 -17.69
C PHE A 240 -1.73 14.51 -18.41
N ALA A 241 -1.71 14.45 -19.75
CA ALA A 241 -0.84 15.28 -20.60
C ALA A 241 -0.90 16.80 -20.33
N PRO A 242 -2.06 17.45 -20.11
CA PRO A 242 -2.10 18.89 -19.81
C PRO A 242 -1.40 19.26 -18.51
N LEU A 243 -1.55 18.42 -17.48
CA LEU A 243 -0.94 18.64 -16.17
C LEU A 243 0.56 18.31 -16.20
N HIS A 244 0.95 17.27 -16.95
CA HIS A 244 2.35 16.92 -17.17
C HIS A 244 3.12 18.09 -17.79
N HIS A 245 2.62 18.66 -18.89
CA HIS A 245 3.27 19.79 -19.58
C HIS A 245 3.34 21.04 -18.69
N PHE A 246 2.31 21.30 -17.87
CA PHE A 246 2.30 22.42 -16.94
C PHE A 246 3.35 22.28 -15.84
N LEU A 247 3.49 21.07 -15.29
CA LEU A 247 4.49 20.76 -14.26
C LEU A 247 5.91 20.79 -14.83
N GLU A 248 6.09 20.30 -16.06
CA GLU A 248 7.36 20.28 -16.77
C GLU A 248 7.85 21.69 -17.10
N ALA A 249 6.95 22.55 -17.59
CA ALA A 249 7.26 23.96 -17.85
C ALA A 249 7.70 24.73 -16.60
N LYS A 250 7.32 24.27 -15.40
CA LYS A 250 7.72 24.85 -14.10
C LYS A 250 8.90 24.14 -13.44
N GLN A 251 9.47 23.09 -14.06
CA GLN A 251 10.48 22.20 -13.47
C GLN A 251 10.05 21.58 -12.13
N TRP A 252 8.74 21.36 -11.95
CA TRP A 252 8.15 20.81 -10.74
C TRP A 252 7.96 19.29 -10.82
N LEU A 253 8.70 18.59 -11.69
CA LEU A 253 8.65 17.12 -11.73
C LEU A 253 9.58 16.45 -10.73
N ASP A 254 10.67 17.11 -10.35
CA ASP A 254 11.72 16.48 -9.57
C ASP A 254 11.84 17.00 -8.14
N GLY A 255 12.45 16.17 -7.29
CA GLY A 255 12.83 16.53 -5.92
C GLY A 255 11.65 16.80 -4.99
N ALA A 256 11.90 17.65 -3.98
CA ALA A 256 10.89 18.01 -2.98
C ALA A 256 9.71 18.78 -3.58
N THR A 257 9.96 19.56 -4.63
CA THR A 257 8.95 20.31 -5.38
C THR A 257 8.00 19.37 -6.14
N GLY A 258 8.51 18.30 -6.75
CA GLY A 258 7.67 17.29 -7.39
C GLY A 258 6.81 16.51 -6.41
N ASN A 259 7.35 16.15 -5.24
CA ASN A 259 6.55 15.53 -4.19
C ASN A 259 5.42 16.47 -3.71
N LEU A 260 5.71 17.76 -3.52
CA LEU A 260 4.68 18.72 -3.12
C LEU A 260 3.62 18.90 -4.21
N ALA A 261 4.01 18.97 -5.48
CA ALA A 261 3.09 19.06 -6.60
C ALA A 261 2.18 17.81 -6.66
N ASN A 262 2.76 16.62 -6.55
CA ASN A 262 2.01 15.36 -6.52
C ASN A 262 1.04 15.31 -5.34
N LEU A 263 1.46 15.75 -4.15
CA LEU A 263 0.60 15.83 -2.97
C LEU A 263 -0.62 16.74 -3.23
N ILE A 264 -0.40 17.93 -3.80
CA ILE A 264 -1.46 18.89 -4.11
C ILE A 264 -2.41 18.34 -5.16
N VAL A 265 -1.87 17.78 -6.25
CA VAL A 265 -2.67 17.14 -7.32
C VAL A 265 -3.51 16.00 -6.74
N GLY A 266 -2.93 15.19 -5.86
CA GLY A 266 -3.62 14.09 -5.20
C GLY A 266 -4.78 14.58 -4.33
N ILE A 267 -4.56 15.60 -3.49
CA ILE A 267 -5.62 16.19 -2.66
C ILE A 267 -6.74 16.78 -3.53
N ILE A 268 -6.41 17.53 -4.57
CA ILE A 268 -7.39 18.14 -5.48
C ILE A 268 -8.21 17.07 -6.20
N THR A 269 -7.52 16.06 -6.75
CA THR A 269 -8.17 14.95 -7.46
C THR A 269 -9.10 14.18 -6.52
N GLY A 270 -8.61 13.84 -5.32
CA GLY A 270 -9.41 13.13 -4.32
C GLY A 270 -10.63 13.92 -3.88
N ALA A 271 -10.48 15.23 -3.65
CA ALA A 271 -11.60 16.10 -3.30
C ALA A 271 -12.63 16.21 -4.42
N ALA A 272 -12.17 16.31 -5.68
CA ALA A 272 -13.05 16.34 -6.85
C ALA A 272 -13.83 15.01 -7.00
N VAL A 273 -13.16 13.86 -6.86
CA VAL A 273 -13.81 12.55 -6.91
C VAL A 273 -14.81 12.39 -5.75
N CYS A 274 -14.42 12.74 -4.53
CA CYS A 274 -15.32 12.74 -3.36
C CYS A 274 -16.57 13.60 -3.58
N ALA A 275 -16.41 14.80 -4.14
CA ALA A 275 -17.51 15.72 -4.41
C ALA A 275 -18.52 15.15 -5.44
N VAL A 276 -18.10 14.23 -6.31
CA VAL A 276 -18.98 13.54 -7.27
C VAL A 276 -19.57 12.26 -6.66
N VAL A 277 -18.73 11.43 -6.03
CA VAL A 277 -19.12 10.09 -5.55
C VAL A 277 -20.04 10.15 -4.34
N LEU A 278 -19.76 10.99 -3.34
CA LEU A 278 -20.58 11.08 -2.11
C LEU A 278 -22.05 11.48 -2.37
N PRO A 279 -22.37 12.50 -3.20
CA PRO A 279 -23.76 12.80 -3.53
C PRO A 279 -24.42 11.69 -4.36
N LEU A 280 -23.69 11.04 -5.27
CA LEU A 280 -24.23 9.89 -6.01
C LEU A 280 -24.60 8.74 -5.07
N ILE A 281 -23.73 8.37 -4.13
CA ILE A 281 -24.03 7.34 -3.12
C ILE A 281 -25.24 7.75 -2.28
N LYS A 282 -25.38 9.03 -1.90
CA LYS A 282 -26.53 9.51 -1.11
C LYS A 282 -27.85 9.51 -1.90
N ILE A 283 -27.78 9.67 -3.22
CA ILE A 283 -28.94 9.63 -4.13
C ILE A 283 -29.35 8.18 -4.43
N PHE A 284 -28.38 7.29 -4.69
CA PHE A 284 -28.63 5.89 -5.05
C PHE A 284 -28.78 4.95 -3.85
N GLY A 285 -28.13 5.25 -2.73
CA GLY A 285 -28.22 4.50 -1.46
C GLY A 285 -29.51 4.75 -0.66
N LYS A 286 -30.41 5.62 -1.15
CA LYS A 286 -31.77 5.78 -0.61
C LYS A 286 -32.78 4.73 -1.11
N LYS A 287 -32.32 3.72 -1.85
CA LYS A 287 -33.08 2.50 -2.15
C LYS A 287 -32.43 1.29 -1.47
N HIS A 288 -32.65 1.13 -0.18
CA HIS A 288 -32.91 -0.15 0.48
C HIS A 288 -33.35 0.10 1.93
#